data_AF-A0A4Q2ZI74-F1
#
_entry.id   AF-A0A4Q2ZI74-F1
#
_cell.length_a   1.000
_cell.length_b   1.000
_cell.length_c   1.000
_cell.angle_alpha   90.00
_cell.angle_beta   90.00
_cell.angle_gamma   90.00
#
_symmetry.space_group_name_H-M   'P 1'
#
loop_
_entity.id
_entity.type
_entity.pdbx_description
1 polymer ?
#
loop_
_entity_poly.entity_id
_entity_poly.type
_entity_poly.pdbx_seq_one_letter_code
_entity_poly.pdbx_strand_id
1 'polypeptide(L)'
;MDTMSELQETLVTLTADIVAAHVSNNSVAVSDLPVLIQNVHGALAGLGAAAAEPEVKQEPAVSIRSSIKPDFIVCLEDGKKLKMLKRHLMTHYQMTPEQYRAKWNLPADYPMVAPNYAEQRRTLAKKIGLGTKRRKR
;
A
#
# COMPACT_ATOMS: atom_id res chain seq x y z
N MET A 1 18.69 23.33 -18.28
CA MET A 1 18.67 22.92 -16.85
C MET A 1 18.31 24.13 -15.98
N ASP A 2 17.47 25.03 -16.47
CA ASP A 2 17.41 26.42 -15.98
C ASP A 2 16.08 26.76 -15.28
N THR A 3 15.01 26.04 -15.62
CA THR A 3 13.65 26.35 -15.13
C THR A 3 13.45 26.06 -13.64
N MET A 4 14.10 25.03 -13.08
CA MET A 4 13.98 24.72 -11.65
C MET A 4 14.73 25.73 -10.77
N SER A 5 15.88 26.24 -11.25
CA SER A 5 16.66 27.24 -10.52
C SER A 5 15.91 28.58 -10.48
N GLU A 6 15.33 29.00 -11.60
CA GLU A 6 14.56 30.24 -11.72
C GLU A 6 13.30 30.24 -10.83
N LEU A 7 12.61 29.09 -10.76
CA LEU A 7 11.48 28.91 -9.83
C LEU A 7 11.92 29.00 -8.36
N GLN A 8 13.08 28.44 -8.02
CA GLN A 8 13.61 28.48 -6.67
C GLN A 8 14.01 29.90 -6.26
N GLU A 9 14.67 30.65 -7.14
CA GLU A 9 15.00 32.07 -6.92
C GLU A 9 13.73 32.94 -6.78
N THR A 10 12.72 32.68 -7.61
CA THR A 10 11.43 33.38 -7.52
C THR A 10 10.72 33.09 -6.20
N LEU A 11 10.71 31.83 -5.75
CA LEU A 11 10.12 31.44 -4.46
C LEU A 11 10.81 32.09 -3.27
N VAL A 12 12.15 32.14 -3.29
CA VAL A 12 12.93 32.83 -2.24
C VAL A 12 12.60 34.31 -2.21
N THR A 13 12.52 34.96 -3.37
CA THR A 13 12.20 36.38 -3.50
C THR A 13 10.81 36.70 -2.96
N LEU A 14 9.79 35.94 -3.40
CA LEU A 14 8.41 36.10 -2.91
C LEU A 14 8.27 35.84 -1.41
N THR A 15 8.98 34.83 -0.89
CA THR A 15 9.00 34.55 0.56
C THR A 15 9.59 35.73 1.32
N ALA A 16 10.72 36.27 0.86
CA ALA A 16 11.39 37.39 1.50
C ALA A 16 10.50 38.64 1.54
N ASP A 17 9.84 38.97 0.43
CA ASP A 17 8.94 40.12 0.32
C ASP A 17 7.75 40.01 1.28
N ILE A 18 7.14 38.83 1.38
CA ILE A 18 6.00 38.57 2.28
C ILE A 18 6.43 38.67 3.74
N VAL A 19 7.55 38.05 4.12
CA VAL A 19 8.04 38.08 5.50
C VAL A 19 8.46 39.51 5.88
N ALA A 20 9.12 40.24 4.99
CA ALA A 20 9.50 41.63 5.23
C ALA A 20 8.27 42.54 5.42
N ALA A 21 7.23 42.38 4.60
CA ALA A 21 5.97 43.11 4.76
C ALA A 21 5.23 42.72 6.05
N HIS A 22 5.29 41.45 6.46
CA HIS A 22 4.65 40.99 7.68
C HIS A 22 5.33 41.55 8.94
N VAL A 23 6.66 41.52 9.00
CA VAL A 23 7.44 42.02 10.14
C VAL A 23 7.51 43.55 10.20
N SER A 24 7.38 44.24 9.05
CA SER A 24 7.30 45.72 9.05
C SER A 24 6.00 46.25 9.65
N ASN A 25 4.92 45.47 9.56
CA ASN A 25 3.59 45.84 10.04
C ASN A 25 3.16 45.11 11.33
N ASN A 26 3.93 44.12 11.80
CA ASN A 26 3.62 43.32 12.99
C ASN A 26 4.89 43.08 13.84
N SER A 27 4.74 43.09 15.16
CA SER A 27 5.83 42.74 16.07
C SER A 27 5.93 41.22 16.19
N VAL A 28 7.03 40.65 15.69
CA VAL A 28 7.34 39.20 15.75
C VAL A 28 8.59 39.01 16.59
N ALA A 29 8.58 38.03 17.49
CA ALA A 29 9.76 37.71 18.28
C ALA A 29 10.86 37.12 17.39
N VAL A 30 12.13 37.41 17.71
CA VAL A 30 13.28 36.92 16.94
C VAL A 30 13.32 35.38 16.88
N SER A 31 12.81 34.71 17.92
CA SER A 31 12.66 33.25 17.99
C SER A 31 11.70 32.68 16.95
N ASP A 32 10.71 33.46 16.51
CA ASP A 32 9.60 32.99 15.69
C ASP A 32 9.83 33.26 14.20
N LEU A 33 10.82 34.12 13.87
CA LEU A 33 11.21 34.43 12.49
C LEU A 33 11.58 33.19 11.67
N PRO A 34 12.38 32.23 12.17
CA PRO A 34 12.71 31.03 11.40
C PRO A 34 11.48 30.18 11.06
N VAL A 35 10.53 30.09 12.00
CA VAL A 35 9.27 29.34 11.82
C VAL A 35 8.38 30.02 10.79
N LEU A 36 8.28 31.35 10.85
CA LEU A 36 7.50 32.14 9.89
C LEU A 36 8.04 31.97 8.45
N ILE A 37 9.36 32.06 8.28
CA ILE A 37 10.01 31.87 6.98
C ILE A 37 9.73 30.47 6.42
N GLN A 38 9.86 29.43 7.24
CA GLN A 38 9.56 28.05 6.82
C GLN A 38 8.09 27.89 6.42
N ASN A 39 7.16 28.45 7.18
CA ASN A 39 5.73 28.34 6.91
C ASN A 39 5.34 29.03 5.59
N VAL A 40 5.83 30.25 5.36
CA VAL A 40 5.54 31.00 4.13
C VAL A 40 6.18 30.32 2.91
N HIS A 41 7.46 29.95 3.01
CA HIS A 41 8.14 29.24 1.92
C HIS A 41 7.48 27.90 1.61
N GLY A 42 7.13 27.12 2.65
CA GLY A 42 6.43 25.85 2.52
C GLY A 42 5.04 26.00 1.90
N ALA A 43 4.29 27.03 2.29
CA ALA A 43 2.99 27.33 1.69
C ALA A 43 3.13 27.65 0.19
N LEU A 44 4.06 28.53 -0.19
CA LEU A 44 4.30 28.90 -1.58
C LEU A 44 4.78 27.73 -2.45
N ALA A 45 5.73 26.94 -1.93
CA ALA A 45 6.22 25.73 -2.60
C ALA A 45 5.10 24.67 -2.75
N GLY A 46 4.16 24.62 -1.81
CA GLY A 46 3.01 23.72 -1.81
C GLY A 46 1.89 24.10 -2.79
N LEU A 47 1.81 25.35 -3.25
CA LEU A 47 0.74 25.81 -4.16
C LEU A 47 0.81 25.20 -5.57
N GLY A 48 1.95 24.59 -5.95
CA GLY A 48 2.14 23.90 -7.23
C GLY A 48 2.38 22.39 -7.10
N ALA A 49 2.69 21.91 -5.91
CA ALA A 49 2.74 20.49 -5.64
C ALA A 49 1.31 20.01 -5.39
N ALA A 50 0.69 19.37 -6.39
CA ALA A 50 -0.49 18.56 -6.13
C ALA A 50 -0.14 17.66 -4.95
N ALA A 51 -0.81 17.87 -3.82
CA ALA A 51 -0.59 17.11 -2.62
C ALA A 51 -0.57 15.65 -3.04
N ALA A 52 0.57 14.97 -2.91
CA ALA A 52 0.65 13.55 -3.17
C ALA A 52 -0.42 12.95 -2.26
N GLU A 53 -1.51 12.49 -2.87
CA GLU A 53 -2.61 11.88 -2.14
C GLU A 53 -1.96 10.88 -1.18
N PRO A 54 -2.22 10.99 0.13
CA PRO A 54 -1.65 10.04 1.07
C PRO A 54 -2.04 8.68 0.54
N GLU A 55 -1.05 7.84 0.20
CA GLU A 55 -1.29 6.49 -0.32
C GLU A 55 -2.33 5.84 0.57
N VAL A 56 -3.56 5.75 0.06
CA VAL A 56 -4.69 5.25 0.83
C VAL A 56 -4.30 3.83 1.16
N LYS A 57 -3.91 3.61 2.43
CA LYS A 57 -3.67 2.27 2.96
C LYS A 57 -4.94 1.51 2.65
N GLN A 58 -4.87 0.63 1.65
CA GLN A 58 -6.01 -0.15 1.19
C GLN A 58 -6.54 -0.89 2.41
N GLU A 59 -7.71 -0.46 2.91
CA GLU A 59 -8.35 -1.16 3.99
C GLU A 59 -8.70 -2.56 3.48
N PRO A 60 -8.31 -3.62 4.19
CA PRO A 60 -8.55 -4.97 3.72
C PRO A 60 -10.06 -5.17 3.54
N ALA A 61 -10.48 -5.62 2.35
CA ALA A 61 -11.88 -5.76 1.97
C ALA A 61 -12.70 -6.60 2.98
N VAL A 62 -12.03 -7.48 3.73
CA VAL A 62 -12.55 -8.21 4.88
C VAL A 62 -11.45 -8.43 5.91
N SER A 63 -11.81 -8.64 7.17
CA SER A 63 -10.84 -9.06 8.19
C SER A 63 -10.20 -10.41 7.82
N ILE A 64 -8.91 -10.59 8.14
CA ILE A 64 -8.12 -11.80 7.81
C ILE A 64 -8.79 -13.09 8.33
N ARG A 65 -9.53 -13.03 9.45
CA ARG A 65 -10.30 -14.19 9.96
C ARG A 65 -11.54 -14.51 9.13
N SER A 66 -12.14 -13.51 8.50
CA SER A 66 -13.36 -13.64 7.70
C SER A 66 -13.08 -14.02 6.25
N SER A 67 -11.83 -13.90 5.79
CA SER A 67 -11.44 -14.24 4.42
C SER A 67 -11.47 -15.75 4.15
N ILE A 68 -11.29 -16.59 5.17
CA ILE A 68 -11.29 -18.04 5.03
C ILE A 68 -12.69 -18.58 5.33
N LYS A 69 -13.37 -19.13 4.33
CA LYS A 69 -14.59 -19.92 4.50
C LYS A 69 -14.36 -21.35 3.99
N PRO A 70 -15.14 -22.35 4.47
CA PRO A 70 -14.95 -23.75 4.07
C PRO A 70 -15.02 -23.94 2.55
N ASP A 71 -15.96 -23.27 1.88
CA ASP A 71 -16.23 -23.45 0.44
C ASP A 71 -15.54 -22.43 -0.48
N PHE A 72 -15.13 -21.29 0.06
CA PHE A 72 -14.49 -20.21 -0.70
C PHE A 72 -13.53 -19.40 0.17
N ILE A 73 -12.56 -18.77 -0.48
CA ILE A 73 -11.66 -17.79 0.12
C ILE A 73 -11.91 -16.42 -0.50
N VAL A 74 -11.94 -15.38 0.33
CA VAL A 74 -12.13 -14.00 -0.10
C VAL A 74 -10.77 -13.36 -0.31
N CYS A 75 -10.58 -12.72 -1.45
CA CYS A 75 -9.38 -11.94 -1.71
C CYS A 75 -9.44 -10.61 -0.94
N LEU A 76 -8.38 -10.28 -0.20
CA LEU A 76 -8.27 -9.03 0.56
C LEU A 76 -8.09 -7.78 -0.32
N GLU A 77 -7.74 -7.96 -1.60
CA GLU A 77 -7.51 -6.85 -2.55
C GLU A 77 -8.79 -6.40 -3.24
N ASP A 78 -9.66 -7.33 -3.65
CA ASP A 78 -10.89 -7.01 -4.40
C ASP A 78 -12.18 -7.50 -3.74
N GLY A 79 -12.10 -8.20 -2.61
CA GLY A 79 -13.26 -8.74 -1.91
C GLY A 79 -13.97 -9.89 -2.63
N LYS A 80 -13.42 -10.44 -3.72
CA LYS A 80 -14.09 -11.51 -4.47
C LYS A 80 -13.98 -12.86 -3.78
N LYS A 81 -15.09 -13.60 -3.82
CA LYS A 81 -15.18 -14.99 -3.33
C LYS A 81 -14.67 -15.95 -4.40
N LEU A 82 -13.60 -16.66 -4.09
CA LEU A 82 -12.89 -17.52 -5.03
C LEU A 82 -12.66 -18.88 -4.41
N LYS A 83 -12.64 -19.96 -5.20
CA LYS A 83 -12.20 -21.28 -4.69
C LYS A 83 -10.68 -21.40 -4.63
N MET A 84 -9.97 -20.66 -5.50
CA MET A 84 -8.51 -20.68 -5.64
C MET A 84 -7.97 -19.25 -5.75
N LEU A 85 -7.37 -18.76 -4.67
CA LEU A 85 -6.78 -17.42 -4.62
C LEU A 85 -5.49 -17.34 -5.46
N LYS A 86 -4.67 -18.40 -5.45
CA LYS A 86 -3.39 -18.45 -6.18
C LYS A 86 -3.52 -18.07 -7.67
N ARG A 87 -4.54 -18.57 -8.36
CA ARG A 87 -4.77 -18.26 -9.78
C ARG A 87 -5.14 -16.79 -9.97
N HIS A 88 -6.02 -16.29 -9.11
CA HIS A 88 -6.49 -14.91 -9.20
C HIS A 88 -5.36 -13.90 -8.95
N LEU A 89 -4.49 -14.16 -7.96
CA LEU A 89 -3.31 -13.34 -7.69
C LEU A 89 -2.36 -13.26 -8.89
N MET A 90 -2.10 -14.39 -9.57
CA MET A 90 -1.22 -14.39 -10.75
C MET A 90 -1.87 -13.68 -11.95
N THR A 91 -3.15 -13.91 -12.22
CA THR A 91 -3.80 -13.37 -13.43
C THR A 91 -4.13 -11.88 -13.32
N HIS A 92 -4.57 -11.41 -12.15
CA HIS A 92 -5.01 -10.02 -11.99
C HIS A 92 -3.93 -9.11 -11.41
N TYR A 93 -3.06 -9.64 -10.57
CA TYR A 93 -2.08 -8.84 -9.82
C TYR A 93 -0.63 -9.22 -10.12
N GLN A 94 -0.40 -10.22 -11.00
CA GLN A 94 0.92 -10.79 -11.31
C GLN A 94 1.74 -11.12 -10.04
N MET A 95 1.06 -11.42 -8.94
CA MET A 95 1.65 -11.52 -7.61
C MET A 95 1.79 -12.97 -7.18
N THR A 96 2.90 -13.30 -6.52
CA THR A 96 3.07 -14.63 -5.92
C THR A 96 2.30 -14.73 -4.60
N PRO A 97 1.94 -15.95 -4.17
CA PRO A 97 1.33 -16.15 -2.86
C PRO A 97 2.18 -15.65 -1.68
N GLU A 98 3.50 -15.59 -1.84
CA GLU A 98 4.42 -15.11 -0.80
C GLU A 98 4.40 -13.59 -0.69
N GLN A 99 4.47 -12.91 -1.84
CA GLN A 99 4.32 -11.45 -1.91
C GLN A 99 2.97 -11.00 -1.34
N TYR A 100 1.91 -11.76 -1.63
CA TYR A 100 0.58 -11.49 -1.08
C TYR A 100 0.53 -11.62 0.45
N ARG A 101 1.19 -12.66 1.00
CA ARG A 101 1.30 -12.81 2.46
C ARG A 101 2.12 -11.71 3.10
N ALA A 102 3.22 -11.31 2.47
CA ALA A 102 4.05 -10.21 2.95
C ALA A 102 3.28 -8.88 2.93
N LYS A 103 2.54 -8.60 1.85
CA LYS A 103 1.75 -7.38 1.69
C LYS A 103 0.68 -7.22 2.79
N TRP A 104 0.02 -8.32 3.14
CA TRP A 104 -1.07 -8.33 4.13
C TRP A 104 -0.66 -8.85 5.52
N ASN A 105 0.64 -9.03 5.76
CA ASN A 105 1.19 -9.62 6.99
C ASN A 105 0.47 -10.90 7.44
N LEU A 106 0.21 -11.81 6.49
CA LEU A 106 -0.51 -13.05 6.73
C LEU A 106 0.41 -14.14 7.29
N PRO A 107 -0.10 -15.04 8.15
CA PRO A 107 0.65 -16.21 8.60
C PRO A 107 1.11 -17.10 7.44
N ALA A 108 2.24 -17.78 7.61
CA ALA A 108 2.76 -18.75 6.62
C ALA A 108 1.74 -19.87 6.33
N ASP A 109 0.96 -20.28 7.33
CA ASP A 109 -0.08 -21.31 7.25
C ASP A 109 -1.39 -20.83 6.58
N TYR A 110 -1.43 -19.58 6.08
CA TYR A 110 -2.63 -19.06 5.43
C TYR A 110 -2.95 -19.85 4.14
N PRO A 111 -4.15 -20.46 4.03
CA PRO A 111 -4.53 -21.26 2.88
C PRO A 111 -4.75 -20.36 1.66
N MET A 112 -4.29 -20.80 0.49
CA MET A 112 -4.47 -20.06 -0.79
C MET A 112 -5.61 -20.61 -1.64
N VAL A 113 -6.33 -21.58 -1.09
CA VAL A 113 -7.39 -22.36 -1.72
C VAL A 113 -8.41 -22.69 -0.64
N ALA A 114 -9.69 -22.77 -0.99
CA ALA A 114 -10.73 -23.14 -0.04
C ALA A 114 -10.42 -24.49 0.64
N PRO A 115 -10.54 -24.62 1.98
CA PRO A 115 -10.23 -25.85 2.71
C PRO A 115 -10.98 -27.08 2.19
N ASN A 116 -12.29 -26.99 1.93
CA ASN A 116 -13.06 -28.13 1.40
C ASN A 116 -12.55 -28.57 0.03
N TYR A 117 -12.15 -27.63 -0.82
CA TYR A 117 -11.59 -27.95 -2.14
C TYR A 117 -10.21 -28.62 -2.02
N ALA A 118 -9.39 -28.17 -1.07
CA ALA A 118 -8.10 -28.80 -0.77
C ALA A 118 -8.28 -30.23 -0.23
N GLU A 119 -9.25 -30.47 0.64
CA GLU A 119 -9.58 -31.79 1.17
C GLU A 119 -10.12 -32.74 0.09
N GLN A 120 -11.02 -32.27 -0.78
CA GLN A 120 -11.52 -33.05 -1.91
C GLN A 120 -10.38 -33.47 -2.86
N ARG A 121 -9.45 -32.56 -3.19
CA ARG A 121 -8.25 -32.93 -3.98
C ARG A 121 -7.36 -33.91 -3.25
N ARG A 122 -7.17 -33.75 -1.94
CA ARG A 122 -6.33 -34.65 -1.12
C ARG A 122 -6.91 -36.06 -1.07
N THR A 123 -8.22 -36.19 -0.89
CA THR A 123 -8.89 -37.51 -0.87
C THR A 123 -8.86 -38.18 -2.24
N LEU A 124 -9.09 -37.42 -3.31
CA LEU A 124 -8.97 -37.92 -4.69
C LEU A 124 -7.54 -38.39 -5.00
N ALA A 125 -6.53 -37.60 -4.64
CA ALA A 125 -5.13 -37.97 -4.84
C ALA A 125 -4.76 -39.30 -4.14
N LYS A 126 -5.22 -39.48 -2.89
CA LYS A 126 -5.06 -40.75 -2.16
C LYS A 126 -5.76 -41.91 -2.87
N LYS A 127 -6.98 -41.71 -3.37
CA LYS A 127 -7.72 -42.75 -4.13
C LYS A 127 -7.01 -43.15 -5.42
N ILE A 128 -6.37 -42.20 -6.09
CA ILE A 128 -5.60 -42.42 -7.34
C ILE A 128 -4.18 -42.96 -7.05
N GLY A 129 -3.79 -43.14 -5.78
CA GLY A 129 -2.50 -43.70 -5.39
C GLY A 129 -1.34 -42.69 -5.40
N LEU A 130 -1.61 -41.40 -5.63
CA LEU A 130 -0.62 -40.33 -5.55
C LEU A 130 -0.12 -40.20 -4.11
N GLY A 131 1.19 -40.45 -3.89
CA GLY A 131 1.82 -40.34 -2.57
C GLY A 131 1.94 -41.65 -1.77
N THR A 132 1.54 -42.79 -2.34
CA THR A 132 1.90 -44.10 -1.78
C THR A 132 3.32 -44.46 -2.20
N LYS A 133 4.22 -44.72 -1.23
CA LYS A 133 5.60 -45.15 -1.51
C LYS A 133 5.55 -46.38 -2.43
N ARG A 134 6.16 -46.28 -3.62
CA ARG A 134 6.38 -47.43 -4.51
C ARG A 134 7.10 -48.50 -3.70
N ARG A 135 6.43 -49.64 -3.45
CA ARG A 135 7.00 -50.77 -2.71
C ARG A 135 8.27 -51.19 -3.47
N LYS A 136 9.43 -50.96 -2.85
CA LYS A 136 10.76 -51.34 -3.38
C LYS A 136 10.73 -52.87 -3.51
N ARG A 137 10.72 -53.37 -4.75
CA ARG A 137 10.99 -54.78 -5.06
C ARG A 137 12.49 -54.94 -5.23
#